data_AF-J1JX00-F1
#
_entry.id   AF-J1JX00-F1
#
_cell.length_a   1.000
_cell.length_b   1.000
_cell.length_c   1.000
_cell.angle_alpha   90.00
_cell.angle_beta   90.00
_cell.angle_gamma   90.00
#
_symmetry.space_group_name_H-M   'P 1'
#
loop_
_entity.id
_entity.type
_entity.pdbx_description
1 polymer ?
#
loop_
_entity_poly.entity_id
_entity_poly.type
_entity_poly.pdbx_seq_one_letter_code
_entity_poly.pdbx_strand_id
1 'polypeptide(L)'
;MNNPKFFRFPFAATGDKTPLPDEGQENGTISYAEGYGFDYERNPATDPQAKRIERDKMNQLYYDITHNIRQYQLQGVPQWIDQSSNGNMPVTYQKNAMVRFKINDQQEDIYISLKDFNTDTPTDVKS
;
A
#
# COMPACT_ATOMS: atom_id res chain seq x y z
N MET A 1 -23.51 8.98 14.72
CA MET A 1 -22.49 8.75 13.67
C MET A 1 -22.10 7.28 13.72
N ASN A 2 -22.00 6.61 12.58
CA ASN A 2 -21.53 5.21 12.56
C ASN A 2 -20.00 5.22 12.65
N ASN A 3 -19.46 4.51 13.63
CA ASN A 3 -18.01 4.33 13.72
C ASN A 3 -17.52 3.42 12.58
N PRO A 4 -16.42 3.76 11.89
CA PRO A 4 -15.86 2.87 10.88
C PRO A 4 -15.44 1.54 11.51
N LYS A 5 -15.48 0.46 10.73
CA LYS A 5 -15.04 -0.86 11.18
C LYS A 5 -13.58 -0.80 11.63
N PHE A 6 -13.31 -1.13 12.89
CA PHE A 6 -11.93 -1.35 13.34
C PHE A 6 -11.41 -2.70 12.81
N PHE A 7 -10.32 -2.67 12.06
CA PHE A 7 -9.66 -3.88 11.58
C PHE A 7 -8.74 -4.44 12.67
N ARG A 8 -9.31 -5.18 13.63
CA ARG A 8 -8.50 -5.86 14.68
C ARG A 8 -7.41 -6.72 14.05
N PHE A 9 -7.78 -7.47 13.02
CA PHE A 9 -6.88 -8.22 12.14
C PHE A 9 -7.02 -7.69 10.71
N PRO A 10 -5.92 -7.50 9.99
CA PRO A 10 -5.97 -7.41 8.54
C PRO A 10 -6.60 -8.68 7.94
N PHE A 11 -7.24 -8.56 6.80
CA PHE A 11 -7.82 -9.67 6.07
C PHE A 11 -6.74 -10.70 5.73
N ALA A 12 -7.03 -11.99 5.90
CA ALA A 12 -6.07 -13.07 5.66
C ALA A 12 -4.70 -12.89 6.37
N ALA A 13 -4.65 -12.24 7.54
CA ALA A 13 -3.39 -12.00 8.27
C ALA A 13 -2.54 -13.27 8.46
N THR A 14 -3.17 -14.39 8.78
CA THR A 14 -2.54 -15.72 8.92
C THR A 14 -2.85 -16.67 7.76
N GLY A 15 -3.52 -16.18 6.70
CA GLY A 15 -3.86 -16.97 5.52
C GLY A 15 -2.80 -16.88 4.42
N ASP A 16 -2.92 -17.78 3.43
CA ASP A 16 -2.07 -17.80 2.24
C ASP A 16 -2.18 -16.48 1.48
N LYS A 17 -1.03 -15.92 1.15
CA LYS A 17 -0.89 -14.67 0.40
C LYS A 17 0.34 -14.77 -0.49
N THR A 18 0.22 -14.20 -1.69
CA THR A 18 1.33 -14.06 -2.64
C THR A 18 1.49 -12.58 -2.96
N PRO A 19 2.67 -11.97 -2.72
CA PRO A 19 2.93 -10.56 -3.03
C PRO A 19 2.55 -10.22 -4.47
N LEU A 20 1.97 -9.03 -4.65
CA LEU A 20 1.62 -8.50 -5.97
C LEU A 20 2.71 -7.55 -6.45
N PRO A 21 3.07 -7.59 -7.75
CA PRO A 21 3.93 -6.58 -8.34
C PRO A 21 3.19 -5.24 -8.43
N ASP A 22 3.92 -4.14 -8.31
CA ASP A 22 3.35 -2.81 -8.56
C ASP A 22 3.10 -2.60 -10.06
N GLU A 23 4.12 -2.90 -10.87
CA GLU A 23 4.12 -2.68 -12.32
C GLU A 23 3.32 -3.73 -13.09
N GLY A 24 2.87 -3.34 -14.28
CA GLY A 24 2.18 -4.21 -15.22
C GLY A 24 2.97 -5.47 -15.59
N GLN A 25 2.25 -6.56 -15.90
CA GLN A 25 2.86 -7.85 -16.19
C GLN A 25 2.59 -8.27 -17.63
N GLU A 26 3.65 -8.52 -18.42
CA GLU A 26 3.52 -8.92 -19.83
C GLU A 26 2.68 -10.18 -20.04
N ASN A 27 2.61 -11.04 -19.01
CA ASN A 27 1.84 -12.27 -19.03
C ASN A 27 0.34 -12.07 -18.68
N GLY A 28 -0.11 -10.83 -18.50
CA GLY A 28 -1.50 -10.47 -18.16
C GLY A 28 -1.93 -10.84 -16.74
N THR A 29 -1.00 -11.17 -15.84
CA THR A 29 -1.32 -11.45 -14.44
C THR A 29 -1.49 -10.15 -13.65
N ILE A 30 -2.29 -10.22 -12.57
CA ILE A 30 -2.58 -9.05 -11.74
C ILE A 30 -1.33 -8.35 -11.17
N SER A 31 -1.37 -7.02 -11.22
CA SER A 31 -0.48 -6.07 -10.53
C SER A 31 -1.29 -4.95 -9.88
N TYR A 32 -0.65 -4.07 -9.09
CA TYR A 32 -1.33 -2.87 -8.58
C TYR A 32 -1.65 -1.86 -9.68
N ALA A 33 -0.81 -1.72 -10.70
CA ALA A 33 -1.02 -0.80 -11.81
C ALA A 33 -2.18 -1.23 -12.74
N GLU A 34 -2.31 -2.53 -13.02
CA GLU A 34 -3.25 -3.04 -14.02
C GLU A 34 -4.48 -3.73 -13.43
N GLY A 35 -4.43 -4.15 -12.16
CA GLY A 35 -5.48 -4.94 -11.54
C GLY A 35 -5.70 -6.29 -12.25
N TYR A 36 -6.91 -6.84 -12.15
CA TYR A 36 -7.31 -8.01 -12.93
C TYR A 36 -7.65 -7.57 -14.36
N GLY A 37 -6.72 -7.79 -15.30
CA GLY A 37 -6.87 -7.41 -16.70
C GLY A 37 -7.77 -8.32 -17.55
N PHE A 38 -7.80 -8.05 -18.86
CA PHE A 38 -8.68 -8.70 -19.85
C PHE A 38 -8.70 -10.23 -19.79
N ASP A 39 -7.56 -10.88 -19.53
CA ASP A 39 -7.48 -12.34 -19.48
C ASP A 39 -8.37 -12.97 -18.39
N TYR A 40 -8.75 -12.22 -17.35
CA TYR A 40 -9.64 -12.67 -16.28
C TYR A 40 -11.13 -12.59 -16.64
N GLU A 41 -11.48 -11.91 -17.73
CA GLU A 41 -12.86 -11.81 -18.24
C GLU A 41 -13.19 -12.92 -19.25
N ARG A 42 -12.15 -13.56 -19.79
CA ARG A 42 -12.26 -14.60 -20.82
C ARG A 42 -12.85 -15.88 -20.25
N ASN A 43 -13.59 -16.62 -21.07
CA ASN A 43 -14.23 -17.85 -20.64
C ASN A 43 -13.22 -19.01 -20.49
N PRO A 44 -12.97 -19.53 -19.27
CA PRO A 44 -11.99 -20.59 -19.05
C PRO A 44 -12.37 -21.95 -19.65
N ALA A 45 -13.63 -22.12 -20.06
CA ALA A 45 -14.07 -23.35 -20.73
C ALA A 45 -13.69 -23.38 -22.22
N THR A 46 -13.44 -22.22 -22.83
CA THR A 46 -13.27 -22.10 -24.29
C THR A 46 -11.98 -21.42 -24.70
N ASP A 47 -11.34 -20.67 -23.81
CA ASP A 47 -10.14 -19.90 -24.11
C ASP A 47 -8.95 -20.34 -23.23
N PRO A 48 -7.88 -20.90 -23.79
CA PRO A 48 -6.72 -21.34 -23.02
C PRO A 48 -5.90 -20.19 -22.42
N GLN A 49 -6.11 -18.94 -22.86
CA GLN A 49 -5.46 -17.77 -22.27
C GLN A 49 -6.26 -17.20 -21.08
N ALA A 50 -7.48 -17.70 -20.83
CA ALA A 50 -8.28 -17.24 -19.71
C ALA A 50 -7.60 -17.51 -18.37
N LYS A 51 -7.61 -16.52 -17.49
CA LYS A 51 -7.10 -16.59 -16.13
C LYS A 51 -8.25 -16.67 -15.14
N ARG A 52 -8.01 -17.35 -14.02
CA ARG A 52 -8.93 -17.38 -12.89
C ARG A 52 -8.36 -16.52 -11.78
N ILE A 53 -9.23 -15.84 -11.05
CA ILE A 53 -8.86 -15.09 -9.84
C ILE A 53 -8.14 -16.02 -8.87
N GLU A 54 -6.88 -15.73 -8.59
CA GLU A 54 -6.08 -16.50 -7.65
C GLU A 54 -6.40 -16.07 -6.21
N ARG A 55 -6.76 -17.04 -5.36
CA ARG A 55 -7.23 -16.79 -3.99
C ARG A 55 -6.17 -16.09 -3.13
N ASP A 56 -4.93 -16.55 -3.22
CA ASP A 56 -3.77 -16.02 -2.51
C ASP A 56 -3.44 -14.58 -2.92
N LYS A 57 -3.57 -14.25 -4.21
CA LYS A 57 -3.41 -12.89 -4.72
C LYS A 57 -4.55 -11.96 -4.28
N MET A 58 -5.79 -12.44 -4.33
CA MET A 58 -6.93 -11.71 -3.79
C MET A 58 -6.81 -11.48 -2.27
N ASN A 59 -6.31 -12.48 -1.54
CA ASN A 59 -6.01 -12.33 -0.11
C ASN A 59 -4.93 -11.28 0.14
N GLN A 60 -3.86 -11.24 -0.68
CA GLN A 60 -2.82 -10.23 -0.58
C GLN A 60 -3.39 -8.82 -0.80
N LEU A 61 -4.17 -8.61 -1.85
CA LEU A 61 -4.82 -7.32 -2.14
C LEU A 61 -5.63 -6.81 -0.95
N TYR A 62 -6.49 -7.66 -0.39
CA TYR A 62 -7.31 -7.27 0.77
C TYR A 62 -6.48 -7.13 2.05
N TYR A 63 -5.43 -7.93 2.22
CA TYR A 63 -4.50 -7.78 3.32
C TYR A 63 -3.85 -6.40 3.28
N ASP A 64 -3.31 -5.98 2.13
CA ASP A 64 -2.59 -4.70 2.01
C ASP A 64 -3.52 -3.50 2.27
N ILE A 65 -4.76 -3.54 1.76
CA ILE A 65 -5.76 -2.49 2.04
C ILE A 65 -6.11 -2.45 3.53
N THR A 66 -6.50 -3.58 4.11
CA THR A 66 -6.98 -3.61 5.50
C THR A 66 -5.85 -3.43 6.51
N HIS A 67 -4.63 -3.84 6.17
CA HIS A 67 -3.43 -3.58 6.95
C HIS A 67 -3.14 -2.08 6.97
N ASN A 68 -3.11 -1.41 5.81
CA ASN A 68 -2.90 0.03 5.74
C ASN A 68 -3.98 0.80 6.51
N ILE A 69 -5.26 0.48 6.32
CA ILE A 69 -6.34 1.13 7.09
C ILE A 69 -6.16 0.92 8.59
N ARG A 70 -5.79 -0.29 9.04
CA ARG A 70 -5.50 -0.57 10.45
C ARG A 70 -4.35 0.29 10.97
N GLN A 71 -3.29 0.48 10.18
CA GLN A 71 -2.18 1.38 10.57
C GLN A 71 -2.70 2.79 10.82
N TYR A 72 -3.51 3.35 9.92
CA TYR A 72 -4.13 4.67 10.12
C TYR A 72 -5.05 4.71 11.35
N GLN A 73 -5.85 3.68 11.59
CA GLN A 73 -6.76 3.60 12.75
C GLN A 73 -6.02 3.57 14.09
N LEU A 74 -4.81 3.02 14.13
CA LEU A 74 -4.01 2.93 15.36
C LEU A 74 -3.05 4.09 15.54
N GLN A 75 -2.48 4.60 14.45
CA GLN A 75 -1.38 5.57 14.49
C GLN A 75 -1.81 7.00 14.18
N GLY A 76 -2.93 7.19 13.48
CA GLY A 76 -3.45 8.50 13.05
C GLY A 76 -2.65 9.19 11.93
N VAL A 77 -1.35 8.92 11.85
CA VAL A 77 -0.40 9.53 10.92
C VAL A 77 0.28 8.42 10.09
N PRO A 78 0.38 8.56 8.75
CA PRO A 78 1.05 7.58 7.90
C PRO A 78 2.54 7.48 8.19
N GLN A 79 3.14 6.33 7.87
CA GLN A 79 4.60 6.19 7.82
C GLN A 79 5.18 7.02 6.66
N TRP A 80 6.38 7.55 6.85
CA TRP A 80 7.20 8.10 5.79
C TRP A 80 7.50 7.03 4.74
N ILE A 81 7.47 7.42 3.46
CA ILE A 81 7.75 6.54 2.34
C ILE A 81 9.12 6.92 1.78
N ASP A 82 10.10 6.06 2.00
CA ASP A 82 11.41 6.21 1.39
C ASP A 82 11.33 6.09 -0.13
N GLN A 83 12.19 6.83 -0.83
CA GLN A 83 12.27 6.80 -2.29
C GLN A 83 12.46 5.37 -2.84
N SER A 84 13.23 4.53 -2.16
CA SER A 84 13.43 3.12 -2.54
C SER A 84 12.14 2.30 -2.48
N SER A 85 11.18 2.69 -1.64
CA SER A 85 9.87 2.06 -1.50
C SER A 85 8.84 2.58 -2.51
N ASN A 86 9.20 3.58 -3.30
CA ASN A 86 8.35 4.17 -4.34
C ASN A 86 9.04 4.11 -5.71
N GLY A 87 9.52 2.93 -6.11
CA GLY A 87 10.15 2.72 -7.42
C GLY A 87 11.42 3.56 -7.64
N ASN A 88 12.16 3.89 -6.58
CA ASN A 88 13.26 4.85 -6.59
C ASN A 88 12.86 6.27 -7.05
N MET A 89 11.60 6.66 -6.86
CA MET A 89 11.09 8.02 -7.10
C MET A 89 10.72 8.70 -5.78
N PRO A 90 11.11 9.96 -5.56
CA PRO A 90 10.76 10.67 -4.32
C PRO A 90 9.23 10.88 -4.23
N VAL A 91 8.67 10.65 -3.04
CA VAL A 91 7.27 11.01 -2.75
C VAL A 91 7.21 12.50 -2.39
N THR A 92 6.20 13.20 -2.92
CA THR A 92 5.99 14.61 -2.62
C THR A 92 4.93 14.77 -1.53
N TYR A 93 5.26 15.55 -0.50
CA TYR A 93 4.38 15.86 0.61
C TYR A 93 3.99 17.34 0.57
N GLN A 94 2.68 17.62 0.55
CA GLN A 94 2.16 18.99 0.59
C GLN A 94 2.42 19.65 1.94
N LYS A 95 2.35 20.98 2.02
CA LYS A 95 2.49 21.68 3.29
C LYS A 95 1.45 21.18 4.30
N ASN A 96 1.88 21.02 5.55
CA ASN A 96 1.13 20.46 6.68
C ASN A 96 0.82 18.95 6.59
N ALA A 97 1.29 18.23 5.57
CA ALA A 97 1.26 16.78 5.59
C ALA A 97 2.07 16.26 6.78
N MET A 98 1.50 15.31 7.52
CA MET A 98 2.16 14.67 8.66
C MET A 98 2.63 13.28 8.27
N VAL A 99 3.84 12.93 8.71
CA VAL A 99 4.40 11.59 8.55
C VAL A 99 5.05 11.14 9.85
N ARG A 100 5.01 9.85 10.12
CA ARG A 100 5.84 9.20 11.12
C ARG A 100 7.15 8.81 10.47
N PHE A 101 8.26 9.29 10.98
CA PHE A 101 9.58 8.99 10.45
C PHE A 101 10.45 8.28 11.49
N LYS A 102 11.12 7.22 11.06
CA LYS A 102 12.04 6.45 11.88
C LYS A 102 13.40 7.13 11.88
N ILE A 103 13.75 7.75 13.01
CA ILE A 103 15.02 8.43 13.22
C ILE A 103 16.15 7.41 13.35
N ASN A 104 15.89 6.31 14.06
CA ASN A 104 16.80 5.18 14.25
C ASN A 104 16.00 3.93 14.67
N ASP A 105 16.67 2.80 14.91
CA ASP A 105 16.03 1.53 15.28
C ASP A 105 15.18 1.55 16.54
N GLN A 106 15.33 2.57 17.40
CA GLN A 106 14.63 2.68 18.67
C GLN A 106 13.74 3.91 18.77
N GLN A 107 13.76 4.80 17.78
CA GLN A 107 13.09 6.09 17.84
C GLN A 107 12.36 6.44 16.55
N GLU A 108 11.09 6.76 16.70
CA GLU A 108 10.21 7.32 15.68
C GLU A 108 9.60 8.62 16.20
N ASP A 109 9.39 9.58 15.31
CA ASP A 109 8.76 10.86 15.66
C ASP A 109 7.80 11.31 14.54
N ILE A 110 6.93 12.28 14.84
CA ILE A 110 5.99 12.86 13.88
C ILE A 110 6.58 14.14 13.32
N TYR A 111 6.56 14.24 11.99
CA TYR A 111 7.09 15.36 11.24
C TYR A 111 5.99 16.02 10.42
N ILE A 112 6.04 17.35 10.30
CA ILE A 112 5.11 18.15 9.53
C ILE A 112 5.87 18.77 8.36
N SER A 113 5.39 18.57 7.13
CA SER A 113 5.96 19.24 5.97
C SER A 113 5.74 20.76 6.04
N LEU A 114 6.81 21.54 5.90
CA LEU A 114 6.75 23.01 6.01
C LEU A 114 6.56 23.73 4.66
N LYS A 115 6.66 23.01 3.54
CA LYS A 115 6.53 23.53 2.18
C LYS A 115 5.72 22.59 1.30
N ASP A 116 5.14 23.14 0.23
CA ASP A 116 4.47 22.33 -0.79
C ASP A 116 5.49 21.53 -1.61
N PHE A 117 5.05 20.38 -2.11
CA PHE A 117 5.86 19.45 -2.89
C PHE A 117 7.19 19.06 -2.21
N ASN A 118 7.19 18.92 -0.89
CA ASN A 118 8.39 18.55 -0.13
C ASN A 118 8.79 17.10 -0.38
N THR A 119 10.03 16.90 -0.82
CA THR A 119 10.66 15.58 -1.02
C THR A 119 11.82 15.35 -0.05
N ASP A 120 12.12 16.32 0.82
CA ASP A 120 13.26 16.26 1.70
C ASP A 120 13.00 15.21 2.79
N THR A 121 14.04 14.48 3.17
CA THR A 121 13.97 13.56 4.32
C THR A 121 13.49 14.32 5.55
N PRO A 122 12.58 13.76 6.38
CA PRO A 122 12.07 14.43 7.57
C PRO A 122 13.17 14.66 8.63
N THR A 123 13.94 15.72 8.46
CA THR A 123 14.97 16.19 9.39
C THR A 123 14.56 17.50 10.08
N ASP A 124 13.50 18.15 9.59
CA ASP A 124 13.01 19.45 10.06
C ASP A 124 11.99 19.32 11.22
N VAL A 125 11.59 20.46 11.79
CA VAL A 125 11.00 20.64 13.13
C VAL A 125 9.97 19.56 13.57
N LYS A 126 10.23 19.02 14.76
CA LYS A 126 9.38 18.09 15.52
C LYS A 126 8.09 18.78 15.98
N SER A 127 6.95 18.09 15.91
CA SER A 127 5.68 18.58 16.48
C SER A 127 5.61 18.36 17.98
#